data_AF-A0A6A6ZPC9-F1
#
_entry.id   AF-A0A6A6ZPC9-F1
#
_cell.length_a   1.000
_cell.length_b   1.000
_cell.length_c   1.000
_cell.angle_alpha   90.00
_cell.angle_beta   90.00
_cell.angle_gamma   90.00
#
_symmetry.space_group_name_H-M   'P 1'
#
loop_
_entity.id
_entity.type
_entity.pdbx_description
1 polymer ?
#
loop_
_entity_poly.entity_id
_entity_poly.type
_entity_poly.pdbx_seq_one_letter_code
_entity_poly.pdbx_strand_id
1 'polypeptide(L)'
;ATHSLQPLDVVMFKLLSSKYSQALTTFTHKSLGLLPVKKGDLILLFQTAWLSSFKKDLILKAFKATGVWPRNREAVLKKFKQQHPANSKTSNFTSLEDAD
;
A
#
# COMPACT_ATOMS: atom_id res chain seq x y z
N ALA A 1 0.12 -2.57 14.28
CA ALA A 1 -0.47 -3.68 13.50
C ALA A 1 -1.88 -3.39 12.95
N THR A 2 -2.67 -2.48 13.56
CA THR A 2 -4.07 -2.19 13.15
C THR A 2 -4.22 -1.45 11.81
N HIS A 3 -3.23 -0.64 11.43
CA HIS A 3 -3.19 0.12 10.16
C HIS A 3 -3.31 -0.76 8.91
N SER A 4 -2.80 -2.00 8.97
CA SER A 4 -2.85 -2.94 7.84
C SER A 4 -4.22 -3.56 7.59
N LEU A 5 -5.18 -3.36 8.49
CA LEU A 5 -6.56 -3.88 8.39
C LEU A 5 -7.59 -2.80 8.07
N GLN A 6 -7.17 -1.54 7.98
CA GLN A 6 -8.07 -0.43 7.65
C GLN A 6 -8.05 -0.21 6.13
N PRO A 7 -9.15 -0.51 5.40
CA PRO A 7 -9.19 -0.33 3.94
C PRO A 7 -8.89 1.11 3.50
N LEU A 8 -9.22 2.06 4.38
CA LEU A 8 -8.91 3.47 4.22
C LEU A 8 -7.40 3.72 4.16
N ASP A 9 -6.64 3.12 5.08
CA ASP A 9 -5.20 3.35 5.20
C ASP A 9 -4.39 2.55 4.16
N VAL A 10 -4.77 1.30 3.93
CA VAL A 10 -4.05 0.40 3.01
C VAL A 10 -4.18 0.82 1.56
N VAL A 11 -5.36 1.34 1.17
CA VAL A 11 -5.69 1.56 -0.25
C VAL A 11 -6.09 3.00 -0.52
N MET A 12 -6.99 3.60 0.26
CA MET A 12 -7.53 4.92 -0.08
C MET A 12 -6.52 6.05 0.10
N PHE A 13 -5.77 6.09 1.19
CA PHE A 13 -4.76 7.14 1.35
C PHE A 13 -3.61 7.00 0.36
N LYS A 14 -3.22 5.77 0.00
CA LYS A 14 -2.24 5.54 -1.07
C LYS A 14 -2.76 6.00 -2.43
N LEU A 15 -4.01 5.68 -2.75
CA LEU A 15 -4.65 6.08 -3.99
C LEU A 15 -4.82 7.60 -4.06
N LEU A 16 -5.26 8.22 -2.97
CA LEU A 16 -5.39 9.67 -2.83
C LEU A 16 -4.04 10.36 -3.04
N SER A 17 -2.99 9.88 -2.38
CA SER A 17 -1.62 10.41 -2.54
C SER A 17 -1.15 10.28 -3.99
N SER A 18 -1.35 9.11 -4.62
CA SER A 18 -1.00 8.90 -6.03
C SER A 18 -1.74 9.85 -6.98
N LYS A 19 -3.06 10.03 -6.78
CA LYS A 19 -3.89 10.92 -7.59
C LYS A 19 -3.56 12.39 -7.37
N TYR A 20 -3.26 12.77 -6.13
CA TYR A 20 -2.78 14.10 -5.79
C TYR A 20 -1.44 14.40 -6.46
N SER A 21 -0.46 13.49 -6.38
CA SER A 21 0.82 13.63 -7.08
C SER A 21 0.62 13.73 -8.60
N GLN A 22 -0.30 12.95 -9.18
CA GLN A 22 -0.65 13.06 -10.59
C GLN A 22 -1.22 14.44 -10.95
N ALA A 23 -2.12 14.98 -10.12
CA ALA A 23 -2.70 16.31 -10.30
C ALA A 23 -1.62 17.41 -10.19
N LEU A 24 -0.71 17.27 -9.23
CA LEU A 24 0.42 18.17 -9.02
C LEU A 24 1.41 18.15 -10.20
N THR A 25 1.78 16.97 -10.70
CA THR A 25 2.63 16.83 -11.89
C THR A 25 1.96 17.45 -13.11
N THR A 26 0.65 17.24 -13.28
CA THR A 26 -0.11 17.83 -14.39
C THR A 26 -0.15 19.35 -14.29
N PHE A 27 -0.36 19.90 -13.09
CA PHE A 27 -0.33 21.34 -12.84
C PHE A 27 1.06 21.93 -13.11
N THR A 28 2.12 21.27 -12.64
CA THR A 28 3.51 21.68 -12.87
C THR A 28 3.85 21.64 -14.37
N HIS A 29 3.44 20.59 -15.08
CA HIS A 29 3.63 20.48 -16.53
C HIS A 29 2.87 21.57 -17.29
N LYS A 30 1.61 21.85 -16.92
CA LYS A 30 0.80 22.92 -17.55
C LYS A 30 1.35 24.32 -17.30
N SER A 31 1.93 24.54 -16.12
CA SER A 31 2.56 25.80 -15.76
C SER A 31 4.01 25.90 -16.22
N LEU A 32 4.55 24.86 -16.88
CA LEU A 32 5.97 24.73 -17.24
C LEU A 32 6.92 24.90 -16.03
N GLY A 33 6.42 24.74 -14.81
CA GLY A 33 7.14 25.04 -13.57
C GLY A 33 7.32 26.53 -13.25
N LEU A 34 6.72 27.44 -14.03
CA LEU A 34 6.82 28.88 -13.80
C LEU A 34 5.83 29.39 -12.74
N LEU A 35 4.72 28.67 -12.51
CA LEU A 35 3.73 29.07 -11.51
C LEU A 35 3.98 28.32 -10.20
N PRO A 36 4.22 29.05 -9.09
CA PRO A 36 4.36 28.42 -7.79
C PRO A 36 2.99 27.89 -7.32
N VAL A 37 2.99 26.72 -6.70
CA VAL A 37 1.81 26.15 -6.05
C VAL A 37 1.51 26.98 -4.80
N LYS A 38 0.33 27.61 -4.75
CA LYS A 38 -0.10 28.39 -3.59
C LYS A 38 -0.81 27.49 -2.58
N LYS A 39 -0.88 27.95 -1.33
CA LYS A 39 -1.60 27.24 -0.27
C LYS A 39 -3.09 26.99 -0.61
N GLY A 40 -3.71 27.90 -1.39
CA GLY A 40 -5.09 27.73 -1.88
C GLY A 40 -5.25 26.62 -2.93
N ASP A 41 -4.21 26.39 -3.74
CA ASP A 41 -4.22 25.34 -4.76
C ASP A 41 -4.18 23.95 -4.12
N LEU A 42 -3.64 23.82 -2.90
CA LEU A 42 -3.64 22.57 -2.15
C LEU A 42 -5.05 22.02 -1.96
N ILE A 43 -6.01 22.88 -1.59
CA ILE A 43 -7.39 22.45 -1.34
C ILE A 43 -8.08 22.06 -2.65
N LEU A 44 -7.84 22.80 -3.73
CA LEU A 44 -8.41 22.50 -5.05
C LEU A 44 -7.85 21.20 -5.65
N LEU A 45 -6.53 21.02 -5.57
CA LEU A 45 -5.84 19.79 -6.00
C LEU A 45 -6.27 18.60 -5.12
N PHE A 46 -6.40 18.80 -3.81
CA PHE A 46 -6.90 17.79 -2.89
C PHE A 46 -8.34 17.39 -3.21
N GLN A 47 -9.25 18.35 -3.41
CA GLN A 47 -10.65 18.08 -3.75
C GLN A 47 -10.76 17.32 -5.08
N THR A 48 -9.95 17.69 -6.06
CA THR A 48 -9.90 17.01 -7.36
C THR A 48 -9.43 15.56 -7.21
N ALA A 49 -8.36 15.35 -6.44
CA ALA A 49 -7.85 14.01 -6.15
C ALA A 49 -8.86 13.18 -5.34
N TRP A 50 -9.55 13.79 -4.38
CA TRP A 50 -10.57 13.16 -3.54
C TRP A 50 -11.75 12.63 -4.36
N LEU A 51 -12.34 13.48 -5.22
CA LEU A 51 -13.43 13.10 -6.12
C LEU A 51 -13.01 11.98 -7.09
N SER A 52 -11.73 11.95 -7.48
CA SER A 52 -11.22 10.90 -8.35
C SER A 52 -10.97 9.56 -7.63
N SER A 53 -10.64 9.61 -6.33
CA SER A 53 -10.18 8.47 -5.54
C SER A 53 -11.30 7.78 -4.78
N PHE A 54 -12.22 8.54 -4.18
CA PHE A 54 -13.33 8.03 -3.36
C PHE A 54 -14.54 7.64 -4.22
N LYS A 55 -14.31 6.84 -5.25
CA LYS A 55 -15.37 6.24 -6.08
C LYS A 55 -15.83 4.92 -5.48
N LYS A 56 -17.12 4.61 -5.59
CA LYS A 56 -17.71 3.35 -5.10
C LYS A 56 -16.89 2.12 -5.50
N ASP A 57 -16.47 2.04 -6.76
CA ASP A 57 -15.70 0.89 -7.28
C ASP A 57 -14.32 0.76 -6.62
N LEU A 58 -13.66 1.89 -6.37
CA LEU A 58 -12.35 1.92 -5.71
C LEU A 58 -12.50 1.57 -4.22
N ILE A 59 -13.61 1.98 -3.59
CA ILE A 59 -13.97 1.60 -2.23
C ILE A 59 -14.17 0.10 -2.13
N LEU A 60 -14.97 -0.49 -3.01
CA LEU A 60 -15.16 -1.94 -3.04
C LEU A 60 -13.84 -2.70 -3.28
N LYS A 61 -12.97 -2.19 -4.16
CA LYS A 61 -11.62 -2.74 -4.37
C LYS A 61 -10.75 -2.64 -3.11
N ALA A 62 -10.85 -1.56 -2.33
CA ALA A 62 -10.13 -1.40 -1.07
C ALA A 62 -10.57 -2.42 -0.02
N PHE A 63 -11.88 -2.64 0.11
CA PHE A 63 -12.43 -3.67 1.01
C PHE A 63 -12.01 -5.08 0.59
N LYS A 64 -11.95 -5.35 -0.72
CA LYS A 64 -11.46 -6.62 -1.28
C LYS A 64 -9.97 -6.83 -1.02
N ALA A 65 -9.14 -5.80 -1.23
CA ALA A 65 -7.70 -5.87 -1.01
C ALA A 65 -7.31 -6.09 0.45
N THR A 66 -8.15 -5.64 1.39
CA THR A 66 -7.97 -5.83 2.84
C THR A 66 -8.58 -7.16 3.31
N GLY A 67 -9.29 -7.89 2.43
CA GLY A 67 -9.96 -9.14 2.79
C GLY A 67 -11.09 -8.97 3.80
N VAL A 68 -11.57 -7.73 3.99
CA VAL A 68 -12.73 -7.43 4.85
C VAL A 68 -14.00 -7.87 4.14
N TRP A 69 -14.11 -7.55 2.84
CA TRP A 69 -15.21 -7.97 1.99
C TRP A 69 -14.77 -8.25 0.54
N PRO A 70 -14.97 -9.47 0.01
CA PRO A 70 -15.41 -10.68 0.71
C PRO A 70 -14.43 -11.07 1.82
N ARG A 71 -14.93 -11.69 2.89
CA ARG A 71 -14.11 -12.06 4.05
C ARG A 71 -13.04 -13.08 3.65
N ASN A 72 -11.79 -12.64 3.58
CA ASN A 72 -10.64 -13.46 3.20
C ASN A 72 -9.41 -13.08 4.02
N ARG A 73 -9.11 -13.88 5.05
CA ARG A 73 -7.96 -13.65 5.95
C ARG A 73 -6.62 -13.82 5.24
N GLU A 74 -6.55 -14.68 4.21
CA GLU A 74 -5.33 -14.92 3.45
C GLU A 74 -4.87 -13.71 2.63
N ALA A 75 -5.78 -12.78 2.30
CA ALA A 75 -5.43 -11.55 1.59
C ALA A 75 -4.46 -10.66 2.40
N VAL A 76 -4.52 -10.74 3.73
CA VAL A 76 -3.63 -10.00 4.64
C VAL A 76 -2.49 -10.90 5.12
N LEU A 77 -2.76 -12.15 5.48
CA LEU A 77 -1.77 -13.08 6.03
C LEU A 77 -0.62 -13.36 5.06
N LYS A 78 -0.86 -13.40 3.73
CA LYS A 78 0.20 -13.58 2.74
C LYS A 78 1.32 -12.53 2.83
N LYS A 79 0.99 -11.28 3.21
CA LYS A 79 1.98 -10.20 3.34
C LYS A 79 2.94 -10.41 4.52
N PHE A 80 2.51 -11.16 5.53
CA PHE A 80 3.31 -11.47 6.72
C PHE A 80 4.04 -12.81 6.61
N LYS A 81 3.54 -13.76 5.80
CA LYS A 81 4.19 -15.06 5.56
C LYS A 81 5.53 -14.95 4.81
N GLN A 82 5.79 -13.86 4.09
CA GLN A 82 7.02 -13.65 3.31
C GLN A 82 8.22 -13.13 4.13
N GLN A 83 8.08 -12.91 5.45
CA GLN A 83 9.12 -12.29 6.28
C GLN A 83 10.03 -13.27 7.06
N HIS A 84 9.94 -14.58 6.84
CA HIS A 84 10.98 -15.51 7.26
C HIS A 84 11.79 -15.99 6.04
N PRO A 85 12.96 -15.42 5.74
CA PRO A 85 13.97 -16.23 5.08
C PRO A 85 14.27 -17.40 6.01
N ALA A 86 14.05 -18.62 5.54
CA ALA A 86 14.49 -19.81 6.23
C ALA A 86 16.02 -19.77 6.31
N ASN A 87 16.57 -19.20 7.38
CA ASN A 87 17.95 -19.45 7.76
C ASN A 87 17.96 -20.72 8.61
N SER A 88 17.66 -21.86 7.97
CA SER A 88 17.97 -23.17 8.54
C SER A 88 19.47 -23.32 8.46
N LYS A 89 20.18 -22.82 9.48
CA LYS A 89 21.54 -23.27 9.75
C LYS A 89 21.47 -24.77 9.97
N THR A 90 22.08 -25.51 9.07
CA THR A 90 22.43 -26.92 9.20
C THR A 90 23.14 -27.12 10.55
N SER A 91 22.40 -27.63 11.55
CA SER A 91 23.00 -28.24 12.73
C SER A 91 23.24 -29.71 12.38
N ASN A 92 24.52 -30.01 12.14
CA ASN A 92 25.06 -31.31 11.76
C ASN A 92 24.45 -32.45 12.59
N PHE A 93 23.76 -33.38 11.92
CA PHE A 93 23.57 -34.72 12.43
C PHE A 93 24.59 -35.61 11.72
N THR A 94 25.75 -35.79 12.34
CA THR A 94 26.66 -36.90 12.03
C THR A 94 26.76 -37.74 13.29
N SER A 95 25.86 -38.71 13.42
CA SER A 95 26.20 -39.94 14.11
C SER A 95 27.30 -40.61 13.29
N LEU A 96 28.43 -40.85 13.93
CA LEU A 96 29.40 -41.85 13.49
C LEU A 96 29.68 -42.70 14.72
N GLU A 97 29.06 -43.87 14.68
CA GLU A 97 29.43 -45.05 15.44
C GLU A 97 30.89 -45.45 15.13
N ASP A 98 31.46 -46.16 16.12
CA ASP A 98 32.56 -47.12 16.04
C ASP A 98 34.04 -46.64 16.09
N ALA A 99 34.70 -47.13 17.15
CA ALA A 99 35.94 -47.92 17.15
C ALA A 99 37.13 -47.37 17.99
N ASP A 100 37.58 -48.27 18.88
CA ASP A 100 38.78 -48.32 19.76
C ASP A 100 38.89 -47.38 20.98
#